data_AF-A0A419FGL6-F1
#
_entry.id   AF-A0A419FGL6-F1
#
_cell.length_a   1.000
_cell.length_b   1.000
_cell.length_c   1.000
_cell.angle_alpha   90.00
_cell.angle_beta   90.00
_cell.angle_gamma   90.00
#
_symmetry.space_group_name_H-M   'P 1'
#
loop_
_entity.id
_entity.type
_entity.pdbx_description
1 polymer ?
#
loop_
_entity_poly.entity_id
_entity_poly.type
_entity_poly.pdbx_seq_one_letter_code
_entity_poly.pdbx_strand_id
1 'polypeptide(L)' 'MEHDISSRVQGHENEWRIRIGNHWILYTINPDGITIFRITHRKDGYRRW' A
#
# COMPACT_ATOMS: atom_id res chain seq x y z
N MET A 1 -7.93 5.12 18.34
CA MET A 1 -7.30 3.96 17.69
C MET A 1 -7.59 4.14 16.21
N GLU A 2 -6.63 4.66 15.45
CA GLU A 2 -6.82 4.97 14.02
C GLU A 2 -6.95 3.61 13.31
N HIS A 3 -8.09 3.33 12.69
CA HIS A 3 -8.27 2.06 11.97
C HIS A 3 -7.34 2.07 10.76
N ASP A 4 -6.40 1.13 10.70
CA ASP A 4 -5.51 0.92 9.55
C ASP A 4 -6.35 0.35 8.40
N ILE A 5 -7.01 1.25 7.67
CA ILE A 5 -7.87 0.89 6.54
C ILE A 5 -6.99 0.55 5.35
N SER A 6 -7.05 -0.71 4.92
CA SER A 6 -6.52 -1.13 3.61
C SER A 6 -7.40 -0.55 2.50
N SER A 7 -6.80 0.11 1.53
CA SER A 7 -7.48 0.68 0.36
C SER A 7 -6.85 0.18 -0.93
N ARG A 8 -7.67 -0.13 -1.94
CA ARG A 8 -7.18 -0.43 -3.29
C ARG A 8 -6.52 0.82 -3.89
N VAL A 9 -5.43 0.63 -4.62
CA VAL A 9 -4.79 1.71 -5.38
C VAL A 9 -5.65 2.01 -6.60
N GLN A 10 -6.04 3.27 -6.78
CA GLN A 10 -6.87 3.68 -7.90
C GLN A 10 -6.12 3.46 -9.22
N GLY A 11 -6.78 2.83 -10.20
CA GLY A 11 -6.20 2.54 -11.52
C GLY A 11 -5.43 1.22 -11.62
N HIS A 12 -5.31 0.47 -10.52
CA HIS A 12 -4.63 -0.82 -10.48
C HIS A 12 -5.58 -1.90 -9.95
N GLU A 13 -5.76 -2.99 -10.69
CA GLU A 13 -6.77 -4.01 -10.35
C GLU A 13 -6.40 -4.83 -9.11
N ASN A 14 -5.11 -5.09 -8.91
CA ASN A 14 -4.59 -5.99 -7.87
C ASN A 14 -3.61 -5.32 -6.90
N GLU A 15 -3.52 -4.00 -6.90
CA GLU A 15 -2.65 -3.27 -5.98
C GLU A 15 -3.44 -2.70 -4.80
N TRP A 16 -2.90 -2.93 -3.62
CA TRP A 16 -3.46 -2.52 -2.36
C TRP A 16 -2.45 -1.70 -1.59
N ARG A 17 -2.97 -0.87 -0.69
CA ARG A 17 -2.17 -0.08 0.22
C ARG A 17 -2.76 -0.15 1.61
N ILE A 18 -1.90 -0.38 2.60
CA ILE A 18 -2.22 -0.20 4.02
C ILE A 18 -1.36 0.92 4.60
N ARG A 19 -1.96 1.70 5.50
CA ARG A 19 -1.25 2.72 6.28
C ARG A 19 -0.83 2.09 7.60
N ILE A 20 0.41 2.34 8.01
CA ILE A 20 0.93 2.00 9.32
C ILE A 20 1.68 3.22 9.84
N GLY A 21 1.04 3.97 10.74
CA GLY A 21 1.54 5.27 11.19
C GLY A 21 1.78 6.25 10.03
N ASN A 22 3.05 6.60 9.77
CA ASN A 22 3.47 7.52 8.71
C ASN A 22 3.92 6.81 7.41
N HIS A 23 3.83 5.48 7.36
CA HIS A 23 4.26 4.68 6.22
C HIS A 23 3.07 4.11 5.46
N TRP A 24 3.29 3.91 4.17
CA TRP A 24 2.43 3.14 3.28
C TRP A 24 3.16 1.88 2.88
N ILE A 25 2.46 0.75 2.98
CA ILE A 25 2.89 -0.53 2.43
C ILE A 25 2.01 -0.78 1.22
N LEU A 26 2.64 -0.92 0.05
CA LEU A 26 1.98 -1.32 -1.18
C LEU A 26 2.24 -2.81 -1.42
N TYR A 27 1.15 -3.53 -1.69
CA TYR A 27 1.18 -4.97 -1.82
C TYR A 27 0.16 -5.46 -2.84
N THR A 28 0.41 -6.64 -3.39
CA THR A 28 -0.58 -7.40 -4.16
C THR A 28 -1.00 -8.63 -3.38
N ILE A 29 -2.22 -9.10 -3.64
CA ILE A 29 -2.75 -10.35 -3.08
C ILE A 29 -2.83 -11.34 -4.25
N ASN A 30 -2.06 -12.42 -4.15
CA ASN A 30 -2.04 -13.53 -5.11
C ASN A 30 -2.64 -14.78 -4.46
N PRO A 31 -2.98 -15.82 -5.23
CA PRO A 31 -3.53 -17.07 -4.68
C PRO A 31 -2.60 -17.78 -3.68
N ASP A 32 -1.29 -17.59 -3.82
CA ASP A 32 -0.22 -18.20 -3.02
C ASP A 32 0.26 -17.34 -1.85
N GLY A 33 -0.16 -16.06 -1.78
CA GLY A 33 0.22 -15.17 -0.68
C GLY A 33 0.14 -13.69 -1.00
N ILE A 34 0.82 -12.89 -0.16
CA ILE A 34 0.88 -11.44 -0.27
C ILE A 34 2.29 -11.03 -0.69
N THR A 35 2.41 -10.26 -1.76
CA THR A 35 3.70 -9.71 -2.21
C THR A 35 3.77 -8.23 -1.88
N ILE A 36 4.70 -7.86 -1.00
CA ILE A 36 5.00 -6.46 -0.70
C ILE A 36 6.07 -5.98 -1.69
N PHE A 37 5.72 -5.01 -2.53
CA PHE A 37 6.65 -4.48 -3.54
C PHE A 37 7.17 -3.08 -3.19
N ARG A 38 6.55 -2.38 -2.23
CA ARG A 38 7.06 -1.09 -1.75
C ARG A 38 6.64 -0.78 -0.33
N ILE A 39 7.59 -0.29 0.46
CA ILE A 39 7.35 0.38 1.74
C ILE A 39 7.91 1.79 1.61
N THR A 40 7.11 2.80 1.89
CA THR A 40 7.54 4.20 1.72
C THR A 40 6.89 5.10 2.75
N HIS A 41 7.62 6.13 3.17
CA HIS A 41 7.04 7.17 4.01
C HIS A 41 6.04 8.00 3.19
N ARG A 42 4.93 8.43 3.79
CA ARG A 42 3.83 9.11 3.06
C ARG A 42 4.26 10.37 2.31
N LYS A 43 5.29 11.06 2.82
CA LYS A 43 5.83 12.28 2.19
C LYS A 43 6.61 12.00 0.91
N ASP A 44 7.11 10.77 0.76
CA ASP A 44 7.97 10.35 -0.35
C ASP A 44 7.20 9.55 -1.40
N GLY A 45 6.00 9.06 -1.06
CA GLY A 45 5.13 8.30 -1.97
C GLY A 45 4.76 9.06 -3.25
N TYR A 46 4.61 10.39 -3.19
CA TYR A 46 4.21 11.24 -4.31
C TYR A 46 5.38 11.70 -5.21
N ARG A 47 6.64 11.49 -4.81
CA ARG A 47 7.81 12.01 -5.54
C ARG A 47 8.24 11.16 -6.74
N ARG A 48 7.46 10.16 -7.16
CA ARG A 48 7.90 9.19 -8.17
C ARG A 48 6.83 8.65 -9.10
N TRP A 49 5.79 9.44 -9.37
CA TRP A 49 4.85 9.20 -10.47
C TRP A 49 4.98 10.32 -11.48
#